data_AF-A0A4W5LT95-F1
#
_entry.id   AF-A0A4W5LT95-F1
#
_cell.length_a   1.000
_cell.length_b   1.000
_cell.length_c   1.000
_cell.angle_alpha   90.00
_cell.angle_beta   90.00
_cell.angle_gamma   90.00
#
_symmetry.space_group_name_H-M   'P 1'
#
loop_
_entity.id
_entity.type
_entity.pdbx_description
1 polymer ?
#
loop_
_entity_poly.entity_id
_entity_poly.type
_entity_poly.pdbx_seq_one_letter_code
_entity_poly.pdbx_strand_id
1 'polypeptide(L)'
;MEKLSILLLLSAAIALGDANLNQLLGLEPLLKTEVEQTPPVEAQVAAVESSCPSDWHTYGSRCFKFVSIPQSWADSEQHCLALGGNLASVQNLLEYQFMQALTKDTNGHLPDTWLGGFDAVKEGLWMWSDGSRFDYTNWNTDEPNNAGEGEDCLQLTNMTNKTCIHRKSQPPI
;
A
#
# COMPACT_ATOMS: atom_id res chain seq x y z
N MET A 1 -22.63 -7.05 3.18
CA MET A 1 -21.50 -7.99 3.20
C MET A 1 -20.26 -7.14 3.27
N GLU A 2 -19.60 -7.17 4.41
CA GLU A 2 -18.33 -6.48 4.65
C GLU A 2 -17.21 -7.25 3.91
N LYS A 3 -16.16 -6.54 3.48
CA LYS A 3 -15.08 -7.13 2.65
C LYS A 3 -13.73 -7.00 3.35
N LEU A 4 -12.78 -7.83 2.95
CA LEU A 4 -11.44 -7.86 3.52
C LEU A 4 -10.54 -6.85 2.80
N SER A 5 -9.28 -6.67 3.22
CA SER A 5 -8.47 -5.52 2.77
C SER A 5 -7.01 -5.88 2.49
N ILE A 6 -6.34 -5.20 1.56
CA ILE A 6 -4.88 -5.25 1.42
C ILE A 6 -4.30 -3.87 1.70
N LEU A 7 -3.36 -3.86 2.64
CA LEU A 7 -2.54 -2.74 3.05
C LEU A 7 -1.24 -2.72 2.24
N LEU A 8 -0.82 -1.52 1.83
CA LEU A 8 0.43 -1.20 1.16
C LEU A 8 1.24 -0.20 1.98
N LEU A 9 2.54 -0.43 2.09
CA LEU A 9 3.54 0.50 2.60
C LEU A 9 4.55 0.83 1.49
N LEU A 10 4.73 2.13 1.23
CA LEU A 10 5.53 2.65 0.10
C LEU A 10 7.05 2.64 0.34
N SER A 11 7.51 2.49 1.58
CA SER A 11 8.93 2.34 1.91
C SER A 11 9.12 1.68 3.27
N ALA A 12 9.99 0.67 3.35
CA ALA A 12 10.36 0.01 4.59
C ALA A 12 11.12 0.94 5.58
N ALA A 13 11.70 2.05 5.10
CA ALA A 13 12.51 2.95 5.91
C ALA A 13 11.70 3.81 6.92
N ILE A 14 10.37 3.84 6.81
CA ILE A 14 9.51 4.69 7.65
C ILE A 14 9.07 3.97 8.94
N ALA A 15 9.26 2.65 9.03
CA ALA A 15 8.88 1.83 10.20
C ALA A 15 9.91 1.85 11.36
N LEU A 16 10.65 2.96 11.54
CA LEU A 16 11.51 3.17 12.70
C LEU A 16 10.83 4.09 13.72
N GLY A 17 10.21 3.47 14.73
CA GLY A 17 10.04 4.13 16.01
C GLY A 17 11.41 4.45 16.61
N ASP A 18 11.52 5.63 17.22
CA ASP A 18 12.71 6.13 17.95
C ASP A 18 14.00 6.31 17.14
N ALA A 19 14.06 7.41 16.36
CA ALA A 19 15.32 8.02 15.91
C ALA A 19 15.41 9.49 16.37
N ASN A 20 16.43 9.76 17.18
CA ASN A 20 16.70 10.97 17.96
C ASN A 20 16.64 12.30 17.16
N LEU A 21 15.88 13.28 17.65
CA LEU A 21 15.66 14.62 17.06
C LEU A 21 16.94 15.47 16.91
N ASN A 22 18.04 15.09 17.55
CA ASN A 22 19.30 15.85 17.57
C ASN A 22 20.01 16.02 16.20
N GLN A 23 19.57 15.35 15.13
CA GLN A 23 20.20 15.45 13.81
C GLN A 23 19.66 16.62 12.94
N LEU A 24 18.65 17.37 13.41
CA LEU A 24 17.92 18.36 12.58
C LEU A 24 18.44 19.81 12.65
N LEU A 25 19.48 20.11 13.44
CA LEU A 25 20.06 21.46 13.57
C LEU A 25 21.60 21.41 13.51
N GLY A 26 22.13 21.25 12.29
CA GLY A 26 23.58 21.18 12.05
C GLY A 26 24.28 22.53 12.24
N LEU A 27 25.05 22.67 13.34
CA LEU A 27 26.02 23.73 13.56
C LEU A 27 27.29 23.15 14.23
N GLU A 28 28.32 22.84 13.43
CA GLU A 28 29.69 22.67 13.95
C GLU A 28 30.38 24.03 14.12
N PRO A 29 31.46 24.12 14.92
CA PRO A 29 32.77 24.06 14.25
C PRO A 29 33.93 23.39 15.03
N LEU A 30 34.73 22.61 14.28
CA LEU A 30 36.22 22.57 14.28
C LEU A 30 36.98 22.47 15.63
N LEU A 31 37.72 21.37 15.86
CA LEU A 31 39.19 21.28 15.55
C LEU A 31 39.83 19.93 16.00
N LYS A 32 40.39 19.17 15.03
CA LYS A 32 41.60 18.27 15.05
C LYS A 32 41.85 17.34 16.27
N THR A 33 42.27 16.08 16.09
CA THR A 33 43.62 15.68 15.61
C THR A 33 43.68 14.18 15.23
N GLU A 34 44.58 13.79 14.31
CA GLU A 34 45.01 12.40 13.98
C GLU A 34 45.49 11.62 15.24
N VAL A 35 45.61 10.28 15.31
CA VAL A 35 45.89 9.17 14.34
C VAL A 35 44.97 7.98 14.74
N GLU A 36 44.81 6.82 14.06
CA GLU A 36 45.65 6.04 13.13
C GLU A 36 44.81 5.20 12.12
N GLN A 37 45.44 4.26 11.42
CA GLN A 37 44.97 3.52 10.23
C GLN A 37 43.84 2.49 10.48
N THR A 38 42.63 2.84 10.05
CA THR A 38 41.57 1.88 9.68
C THR A 38 41.25 2.02 8.17
N PRO A 39 40.73 0.97 7.49
CA PRO A 39 40.34 1.08 6.09
C PRO A 39 39.24 2.15 5.89
N PRO A 40 39.07 2.70 4.68
CA PRO A 40 38.15 3.81 4.44
C PRO A 40 36.74 3.51 4.96
N VAL A 41 36.22 4.42 5.80
CA VAL A 41 34.88 4.39 6.38
C VAL A 41 33.75 4.54 5.33
N GLU A 42 34.09 4.59 4.05
CA GLU A 42 33.18 4.69 2.90
C GLU A 42 32.60 3.33 2.43
N ALA A 43 32.98 2.22 3.06
CA ALA A 43 32.46 0.87 2.76
C ALA A 43 31.57 0.25 3.86
N GLN A 44 31.09 1.06 4.82
CA GLN A 44 30.22 0.64 5.93
C GLN A 44 28.89 1.43 6.00
N VAL A 45 28.49 2.11 4.91
CA VAL A 45 27.07 2.14 4.54
C VAL A 45 26.69 0.75 4.04
N ALA A 46 26.65 -0.20 4.98
CA ALA A 46 26.06 -1.50 4.76
C ALA A 46 24.63 -1.27 4.25
N ALA A 47 24.23 -2.03 3.24
CA ALA A 47 22.88 -1.96 2.74
C ALA A 47 21.92 -2.12 3.93
N VAL A 48 21.12 -1.08 4.20
CA VAL A 48 19.86 -1.26 4.90
C VAL A 48 19.02 -2.07 3.92
N GLU A 49 19.15 -3.40 4.00
CA GLU A 49 18.28 -4.35 3.34
C GLU A 49 16.86 -3.88 3.62
N SER A 50 16.19 -3.42 2.57
CA SER A 50 14.85 -2.83 2.65
C SER A 50 13.82 -3.96 2.79
N SER A 51 14.01 -4.80 3.80
CA SER A 51 13.10 -5.86 4.18
C SER A 51 11.84 -5.23 4.73
N CYS A 52 10.69 -5.72 4.27
CA CYS A 52 9.41 -5.33 4.85
C CYS A 52 9.35 -5.68 6.35
N PRO A 53 8.53 -4.96 7.14
CA PRO A 53 8.33 -5.29 8.55
C PRO A 53 7.80 -6.73 8.74
N SER A 54 7.89 -7.27 9.96
CA SER A 54 7.38 -8.63 10.22
C SER A 54 5.92 -8.77 9.78
N ASP A 55 5.61 -9.89 9.13
CA ASP A 55 4.29 -10.24 8.61
C ASP A 55 3.82 -9.35 7.43
N TRP A 56 4.76 -8.76 6.69
CA TRP A 56 4.56 -8.09 5.40
C TRP A 56 5.38 -8.78 4.31
N HIS A 57 4.91 -8.67 3.07
CA HIS A 57 5.47 -9.37 1.91
C HIS A 57 6.00 -8.37 0.88
N THR A 58 7.25 -8.55 0.47
CA THR A 58 7.92 -7.67 -0.50
C THR A 58 7.48 -7.95 -1.93
N TYR A 59 7.16 -6.90 -2.69
CA TYR A 59 7.09 -6.95 -4.15
C TYR A 59 7.72 -5.68 -4.73
N GLY A 60 8.83 -5.85 -5.47
CA GLY A 60 9.68 -4.73 -5.88
C GLY A 60 10.25 -4.00 -4.66
N SER A 61 10.06 -2.68 -4.60
CA SER A 61 10.43 -1.82 -3.45
C SER A 61 9.27 -1.55 -2.49
N ARG A 62 8.15 -2.27 -2.60
CA ARG A 62 6.90 -2.04 -1.85
C ARG A 62 6.55 -3.24 -0.98
N CYS A 63 5.87 -2.96 0.13
CA CYS A 63 5.51 -3.94 1.14
C CYS A 63 3.99 -4.08 1.23
N PHE A 64 3.49 -5.31 1.19
CA PHE A 64 2.06 -5.61 1.17
C PHE A 64 1.66 -6.51 2.33
N LYS A 65 0.47 -6.29 2.89
CA LYS A 65 -0.11 -7.11 3.95
C LYS A 65 -1.59 -7.32 3.69
N PHE A 66 -2.03 -8.58 3.66
CA PHE A 66 -3.45 -8.91 3.65
C PHE A 66 -4.03 -8.81 5.07
N VAL A 67 -5.19 -8.19 5.21
CA VAL A 67 -5.90 -7.96 6.47
C VAL A 67 -7.28 -8.63 6.38
N SER A 68 -7.41 -9.76 7.08
CA SER A 68 -8.65 -10.56 7.11
C SER A 68 -9.64 -10.03 8.17
N ILE A 69 -9.98 -8.74 8.07
CA ILE A 69 -11.00 -8.08 8.90
C ILE A 69 -12.10 -7.52 7.97
N PRO A 70 -13.35 -8.00 8.06
CA PRO A 70 -14.46 -7.48 7.25
C PRO A 70 -14.80 -6.03 7.63
N GLN A 71 -14.66 -5.10 6.68
CA GLN A 71 -14.88 -3.67 6.88
C GLN A 71 -15.49 -2.98 5.63
N SER A 72 -15.96 -1.73 5.78
CA SER A 72 -16.27 -0.87 4.63
C SER A 72 -14.97 -0.28 4.06
N TRP A 73 -14.98 0.23 2.82
CA TRP A 73 -13.77 0.77 2.18
C TRP A 73 -13.14 1.90 3.00
N ALA A 74 -13.95 2.81 3.56
CA ALA A 74 -13.44 3.91 4.37
C ALA A 74 -12.84 3.45 5.70
N ASP A 75 -13.47 2.49 6.38
CA ASP A 75 -12.94 1.90 7.62
C ASP A 75 -11.63 1.14 7.33
N SER A 76 -11.56 0.49 6.17
CA SER A 76 -10.37 -0.24 5.70
C SER A 76 -9.21 0.70 5.39
N GLU A 77 -9.44 1.83 4.73
CA GLU A 77 -8.42 2.86 4.51
C GLU A 77 -7.96 3.46 5.86
N GLN A 78 -8.88 3.77 6.78
CA GLN A 78 -8.52 4.24 8.13
C GLN A 78 -7.70 3.21 8.91
N HIS A 79 -8.03 1.93 8.81
CA HIS A 79 -7.25 0.85 9.42
C HIS A 79 -5.85 0.73 8.78
N CYS A 80 -5.77 0.89 7.46
CA CYS A 80 -4.50 0.90 6.73
C CYS A 80 -3.60 2.09 7.16
N LEU A 81 -4.17 3.28 7.27
CA LEU A 81 -3.49 4.50 7.75
C LEU A 81 -2.98 4.34 9.19
N ALA A 82 -3.77 3.71 10.07
CA ALA A 82 -3.37 3.40 11.44
C ALA A 82 -2.20 2.40 11.54
N LEU A 83 -1.97 1.59 10.49
CA LEU A 83 -0.83 0.68 10.36
C LEU A 83 0.35 1.29 9.58
N GLY A 84 0.30 2.59 9.27
CA GLY A 84 1.38 3.33 8.60
C GLY A 84 1.41 3.22 7.08
N GLY A 85 0.34 2.75 6.44
CA GLY A 85 0.23 2.64 4.98
C GLY A 85 -1.13 3.06 4.45
N ASN A 86 -1.50 2.57 3.26
CA ASN A 86 -2.78 2.86 2.60
C ASN A 86 -3.40 1.55 2.08
N LEU A 87 -4.67 1.55 1.69
CA LEU A 87 -5.18 0.47 0.85
C LEU A 87 -4.35 0.38 -0.44
N ALA A 88 -4.06 -0.85 -0.86
CA ALA A 88 -3.07 -1.08 -1.90
C ALA A 88 -3.49 -0.54 -3.27
N SER A 89 -2.63 0.30 -3.84
CA SER A 89 -2.59 0.57 -5.28
C SER A 89 -2.03 -0.62 -6.04
N VAL A 90 -2.33 -0.69 -7.34
CA VAL A 90 -1.87 -1.74 -8.25
C VAL A 90 -1.26 -1.10 -9.49
N GLN A 91 0.03 -1.32 -9.74
CA GLN A 91 0.78 -0.64 -10.82
C GLN A 91 1.00 -1.49 -12.07
N ASN A 92 0.76 -2.81 -12.02
CA ASN A 92 0.87 -3.72 -13.16
C ASN A 92 0.18 -5.08 -12.88
N LEU A 93 0.11 -5.93 -13.91
CA LEU A 93 -0.53 -7.25 -13.84
C LEU A 93 0.18 -8.23 -12.89
N LEU A 94 1.51 -8.21 -12.84
CA LEU A 94 2.29 -9.13 -12.00
C LEU A 94 2.11 -8.79 -10.51
N GLU A 95 1.98 -7.51 -10.19
CA GLU A 95 1.63 -7.03 -8.85
C GLU A 95 0.20 -7.44 -8.46
N TYR A 96 -0.77 -7.31 -9.37
CA TYR A 96 -2.14 -7.77 -9.16
C TYR A 96 -2.18 -9.28 -8.88
N GLN A 97 -1.42 -10.08 -9.64
CA GLN A 97 -1.31 -11.53 -9.44
C GLN A 97 -0.59 -11.89 -8.14
N PHE A 98 0.45 -11.15 -7.76
CA PHE A 98 1.11 -11.29 -6.46
C PHE A 98 0.13 -11.03 -5.31
N MET A 99 -0.72 -10.01 -5.41
CA MET A 99 -1.74 -9.71 -4.39
C MET A 99 -2.84 -10.79 -4.30
N GLN A 100 -3.24 -11.40 -5.43
CA GLN A 100 -4.12 -12.58 -5.42
C GLN A 100 -3.46 -13.78 -4.73
N ALA A 101 -2.19 -14.06 -5.03
CA ALA A 101 -1.43 -15.14 -4.40
C ALA A 101 -1.29 -14.91 -2.89
N LEU A 102 -0.82 -13.73 -2.47
CA LEU A 102 -0.71 -13.33 -1.06
C LEU A 102 -2.01 -13.54 -0.29
N THR A 103 -3.13 -13.05 -0.84
CA THR A 103 -4.46 -13.20 -0.22
C THR A 103 -4.86 -14.66 -0.10
N LYS A 104 -4.69 -15.43 -1.18
CA LYS A 104 -5.05 -16.86 -1.21
C LYS A 104 -4.19 -17.71 -0.27
N ASP A 105 -2.90 -17.46 -0.22
CA ASP A 105 -1.96 -18.22 0.61
C ASP A 105 -2.14 -17.89 2.10
N THR A 106 -2.51 -16.65 2.43
CA THR A 106 -2.82 -16.23 3.81
C THR A 106 -4.15 -16.79 4.30
N ASN A 107 -5.17 -16.84 3.44
CA ASN A 107 -6.56 -17.10 3.83
C ASN A 107 -7.10 -18.47 3.37
N GLY A 108 -6.31 -19.28 2.67
CA GLY A 108 -6.69 -20.57 2.08
C GLY A 108 -7.65 -20.48 0.87
N HIS A 109 -8.22 -19.31 0.61
CA HIS A 109 -9.06 -18.99 -0.55
C HIS A 109 -8.93 -17.50 -0.92
N LEU A 110 -9.46 -17.10 -2.07
CA LEU A 110 -9.41 -15.72 -2.56
C LEU A 110 -10.80 -15.02 -2.42
N PRO A 111 -11.06 -14.32 -1.31
CA PRO A 111 -12.27 -13.50 -1.10
C PRO A 111 -12.21 -12.16 -1.83
N ASP A 112 -13.39 -11.56 -2.02
CA ASP A 112 -13.55 -10.14 -2.36
C ASP A 112 -12.76 -9.26 -1.38
N THR A 113 -11.82 -8.48 -1.90
CA THR A 113 -10.82 -7.76 -1.10
C THR A 113 -10.62 -6.33 -1.61
N TRP A 114 -10.72 -5.34 -0.74
CA TRP A 114 -10.56 -3.92 -1.07
C TRP A 114 -9.17 -3.56 -1.58
N LEU A 115 -9.15 -2.66 -2.56
CA LEU A 115 -7.98 -1.96 -3.08
C LEU A 115 -8.14 -0.46 -2.85
N GLY A 116 -7.05 0.31 -2.89
CA GLY A 116 -7.09 1.75 -2.62
C GLY A 116 -7.69 2.60 -3.73
N GLY A 117 -8.33 1.99 -4.72
CA GLY A 117 -8.85 2.70 -5.89
C GLY A 117 -10.24 3.23 -5.62
N PHE A 118 -10.47 4.50 -5.94
CA PHE A 118 -11.78 5.15 -5.82
C PHE A 118 -11.97 6.24 -6.87
N ASP A 119 -13.22 6.56 -7.20
CA ASP A 119 -13.61 7.75 -7.97
C ASP A 119 -14.77 8.55 -7.34
N ALA A 120 -15.13 8.26 -6.07
CA ALA A 120 -16.16 8.94 -5.27
C ALA A 120 -16.13 10.49 -5.25
N VAL A 121 -14.99 11.11 -5.60
CA VAL A 121 -14.82 12.57 -5.70
C VAL A 121 -15.39 13.10 -7.02
N LYS A 122 -15.28 12.31 -8.10
CA LYS A 122 -15.79 12.61 -9.43
C LYS A 122 -15.83 11.33 -10.26
N GLU A 123 -17.04 10.88 -10.55
CA GLU A 123 -17.37 9.79 -11.48
C GLU A 123 -16.43 9.71 -12.69
N GLY A 124 -15.85 8.53 -12.92
CA GLY A 124 -14.93 8.24 -14.02
C GLY A 124 -13.52 8.80 -13.86
N LEU A 125 -13.22 9.54 -12.78
CA LEU A 125 -11.87 10.00 -12.43
C LEU A 125 -11.28 9.16 -11.30
N TRP A 126 -10.70 8.03 -11.69
CA TRP A 126 -10.09 7.08 -10.76
C TRP A 126 -8.78 7.58 -10.16
N MET A 127 -8.64 7.39 -8.85
CA MET A 127 -7.50 7.75 -8.03
C MET A 127 -7.12 6.58 -7.11
N TRP A 128 -5.86 6.55 -6.66
CA TRP A 128 -5.42 5.67 -5.57
C TRP A 128 -5.29 6.46 -4.25
N SER A 129 -5.70 5.87 -3.13
CA SER A 129 -5.61 6.49 -1.80
C SER A 129 -4.17 6.73 -1.33
N ASP A 130 -3.22 5.93 -1.81
CA ASP A 130 -1.77 6.13 -1.60
C ASP A 130 -1.16 7.29 -2.41
N GLY A 131 -1.97 8.01 -3.21
CA GLY A 131 -1.52 9.12 -4.05
C GLY A 131 -0.68 8.73 -5.27
N SER A 132 -0.52 7.43 -5.55
CA SER A 132 0.17 6.94 -6.74
C SER A 132 -0.63 7.22 -8.02
N ARG A 133 0.05 7.18 -9.17
CA ARG A 133 -0.57 7.46 -10.46
C ARG A 133 -1.52 6.33 -10.86
N PHE A 134 -2.74 6.67 -11.26
CA PHE A 134 -3.71 5.71 -11.79
C PHE A 134 -3.46 5.40 -13.27
N ASP A 135 -2.24 4.94 -13.60
CA ASP A 135 -1.85 4.63 -14.99
C ASP A 135 -2.18 3.17 -15.39
N TYR A 136 -2.29 2.23 -14.43
CA TYR A 136 -2.59 0.83 -14.72
C TYR A 136 -4.09 0.52 -14.73
N THR A 137 -4.69 0.59 -15.91
CA THR A 137 -6.05 0.14 -16.18
C THR A 137 -6.05 -1.31 -16.67
N ASN A 138 -6.73 -2.20 -15.94
CA ASN A 138 -6.98 -3.58 -16.33
C ASN A 138 -8.36 -3.97 -15.81
N TRP A 139 -9.36 -3.33 -16.39
CA TRP A 139 -10.78 -3.49 -16.06
C TRP A 139 -11.32 -4.78 -16.65
N ASN A 140 -12.35 -5.36 -16.04
CA ASN A 140 -13.18 -6.36 -16.73
C ASN A 140 -13.75 -5.78 -18.04
N THR A 141 -14.15 -6.64 -18.97
CA THR A 141 -14.98 -6.22 -20.10
C THR A 141 -16.20 -5.48 -19.57
N ASP A 142 -16.50 -4.33 -20.16
CA ASP A 142 -17.58 -3.43 -19.75
C ASP A 142 -17.42 -2.83 -18.33
N GLU A 143 -16.19 -2.72 -17.79
CA GLU A 143 -15.89 -1.94 -16.58
C GLU A 143 -14.93 -0.75 -16.85
N PRO A 144 -14.97 0.34 -16.06
CA PRO A 144 -16.00 0.66 -15.07
C PRO A 144 -17.29 1.14 -15.77
N ASN A 145 -18.43 0.50 -15.49
CA ASN A 145 -19.72 0.88 -16.09
C ASN A 145 -20.58 1.83 -15.24
N ASN A 146 -20.26 1.98 -13.95
CA ASN A 146 -21.12 2.64 -12.96
C ASN A 146 -22.59 2.20 -13.07
N ALA A 147 -22.80 0.88 -13.14
CA ALA A 147 -24.12 0.30 -13.04
C ALA A 147 -24.82 0.90 -11.81
N GLY A 148 -26.04 1.41 -11.99
CA GLY A 148 -26.92 1.88 -10.92
C GLY A 148 -26.39 2.95 -9.96
N GLU A 149 -25.52 3.86 -10.44
CA GLU A 149 -25.17 5.14 -9.78
C GLU A 149 -24.58 5.02 -8.35
N GLY A 150 -23.33 4.53 -8.26
CA GLY A 150 -22.56 4.57 -7.02
C GLY A 150 -21.54 3.44 -6.86
N GLU A 151 -20.91 2.98 -7.94
CA GLU A 151 -19.79 2.05 -7.85
C GLU A 151 -18.46 2.83 -7.68
N ASP A 152 -18.18 3.29 -6.45
CA ASP A 152 -17.10 4.26 -6.21
C ASP A 152 -15.74 3.64 -5.78
N CYS A 153 -15.60 2.30 -5.69
CA CYS A 153 -14.49 1.63 -4.99
C CYS A 153 -14.00 0.33 -5.66
N LEU A 154 -12.68 0.18 -5.81
CA LEU A 154 -12.04 -0.99 -6.40
C LEU A 154 -11.92 -2.20 -5.48
N GLN A 155 -12.05 -3.40 -6.06
CA GLN A 155 -11.68 -4.66 -5.43
C GLN A 155 -10.77 -5.56 -6.27
N LEU A 156 -9.96 -6.34 -5.55
CA LEU A 156 -9.29 -7.54 -6.01
C LEU A 156 -10.31 -8.69 -6.06
N THR A 157 -10.32 -9.43 -7.16
CA THR A 157 -11.18 -10.60 -7.36
C THR A 157 -10.38 -11.80 -7.85
N ASN A 158 -11.01 -12.97 -7.95
CA ASN A 158 -10.46 -14.17 -8.58
C ASN A 158 -10.45 -14.12 -10.13
N MET A 159 -10.74 -12.96 -10.73
CA MET A 159 -10.56 -12.71 -12.16
C MET A 159 -9.17 -12.11 -12.42
N THR A 160 -8.68 -12.20 -13.65
CA THR A 160 -7.42 -11.55 -14.08
C THR A 160 -7.49 -10.03 -14.09
N ASN A 161 -8.68 -9.45 -13.95
CA ASN A 161 -8.97 -8.04 -14.12
C ASN A 161 -9.62 -7.47 -12.85
N LYS A 162 -9.45 -6.16 -12.65
CA LYS A 162 -10.05 -5.37 -11.58
C LYS A 162 -11.56 -5.23 -11.82
N THR A 163 -12.33 -5.13 -10.75
CA THR A 163 -13.78 -4.88 -10.80
C THR A 163 -14.11 -3.75 -9.83
N CYS A 164 -15.03 -2.86 -10.21
CA CYS A 164 -15.66 -1.95 -9.28
C CYS A 164 -16.79 -2.65 -8.51
N ILE A 165 -17.29 -2.05 -7.42
CA ILE A 165 -18.56 -2.46 -6.81
C ILE A 165 -19.37 -1.32 -6.20
N HIS A 166 -20.69 -1.45 -6.32
CA HIS A 166 -21.75 -0.66 -5.73
C HIS A 166 -21.59 -0.35 -4.23
N ARG A 167 -21.84 0.92 -3.89
CA ARG A 167 -22.34 1.37 -2.58
C ARG A 167 -23.60 0.60 -2.18
N LYS A 168 -23.44 -0.47 -1.40
CA LYS A 168 -24.48 -0.86 -0.43
C LYS A 168 -24.29 -0.08 0.86
N SER A 169 -24.87 1.13 0.84
CA SER A 169 -25.15 1.96 2.02
C SER A 169 -24.00 2.14 3.01
N GLN A 170 -23.09 3.08 2.73
CA GLN A 170 -22.55 3.89 3.84
C GLN A 170 -23.61 4.94 4.22
N PRO A 171 -23.84 5.19 5.53
CA PRO A 171 -24.63 6.34 5.95
C PRO A 171 -23.92 7.64 5.51
N PRO A 172 -24.66 8.74 5.25
CA PRO A 172 -24.05 10.03 4.99
C PRO A 172 -23.23 10.51 6.19
N ILE A 173 -22.12 11.18 5.90
CA ILE A 173 -21.27 11.93 6.86
C ILE A 173 -22.04 13.15 7.37
#